data_AF-A0A645ADV1-F1
#
_entry.id   AF-A0A645ADV1-F1
#
_cell.length_a   1.000
_cell.length_b   1.000
_cell.length_c   1.000
_cell.angle_alpha   90.00
_cell.angle_beta   90.00
_cell.angle_gamma   90.00
#
_symmetry.space_group_name_H-M   'P 1'
#
loop_
_entity.id
_entity.type
_entity.pdbx_description
1 polymer ?
#
loop_
_entity_poly.entity_id
_entity_poly.type
_entity_poly.pdbx_seq_one_letter_code
_entity_poly.pdbx_strand_id
1 'polypeptide(L)'
;MRKGENEYTYPPYEQLQAQELMDGLREIAPFVVVDCGSYIANDILSAVALMEADSVLRLANADLKSVSYLSSQLPLLRDSKWDADKQYKVASNVKPQQAREQIGQALGSVAFTIIHSQELEEQYLAGNLLADLSLKDSRLFRREIEKIAKEVFGC
;
A
#
# COMPACT_ATOMS: atom_id res chain seq x y z
N MET A 1 -2.48 -22.77 0.19
CA MET A 1 -1.51 -23.87 0.04
C MET A 1 -1.82 -24.94 1.08
N ARG A 2 -1.95 -26.20 0.68
CA ARG A 2 -2.08 -27.35 1.58
C ARG A 2 -0.76 -27.58 2.31
N LYS A 3 -0.82 -28.33 3.41
CA LYS A 3 0.36 -28.67 4.20
C LYS A 3 1.42 -29.34 3.32
N GLY A 4 2.61 -28.75 3.25
CA GLY A 4 3.74 -29.22 2.45
C GLY A 4 3.87 -28.57 1.07
N GLU A 5 2.91 -27.75 0.65
CA GLU A 5 3.01 -26.98 -0.59
C GLU A 5 3.82 -25.68 -0.37
N ASN A 6 4.44 -25.20 -1.44
CA ASN A 6 5.21 -23.97 -1.53
C ASN A 6 4.96 -23.27 -2.88
N GLU A 7 5.64 -22.15 -3.12
CA GLU A 7 5.52 -21.35 -4.36
C GLU A 7 5.80 -22.14 -5.65
N TYR A 8 6.58 -23.23 -5.58
CA TYR A 8 6.93 -24.09 -6.73
C TYR A 8 5.98 -25.28 -6.91
N THR A 9 4.98 -25.44 -6.03
CA THR A 9 4.07 -26.59 -6.09
C THR A 9 3.05 -26.45 -7.22
N TYR A 10 2.68 -25.23 -7.57
CA TYR A 10 1.75 -24.94 -8.65
C TYR A 10 2.48 -24.32 -9.84
N PRO A 11 1.98 -24.50 -11.07
CA PRO A 11 2.51 -23.80 -12.22
C PRO A 11 2.50 -22.28 -11.98
N PRO A 12 3.52 -21.55 -12.47
CA PRO A 12 3.46 -20.09 -12.45
C PRO A 12 2.25 -19.63 -13.27
N TYR A 13 1.62 -18.56 -12.82
CA TYR A 13 0.58 -17.87 -13.58
C TYR A 13 1.21 -16.75 -14.42
N GLU A 14 0.54 -16.38 -15.50
CA GLU A 14 0.96 -15.30 -16.37
C GLU A 14 0.06 -14.08 -16.18
N GLN A 15 0.35 -13.02 -16.94
CA GLN A 15 -0.41 -11.76 -16.90
C GLN A 15 -1.92 -11.97 -17.13
N LEU A 16 -2.29 -12.85 -18.06
CA LEU A 16 -3.69 -13.09 -18.41
C LEU A 16 -4.50 -13.59 -17.21
N GLN A 17 -3.99 -14.59 -16.48
CA GLN A 17 -4.71 -15.14 -15.32
C GLN A 17 -4.81 -14.12 -14.18
N ALA A 18 -3.79 -13.28 -13.99
CA ALA A 18 -3.85 -12.20 -13.01
C ALA A 18 -4.91 -11.16 -13.41
N GLN A 19 -5.04 -10.83 -14.70
CA GLN A 19 -6.05 -9.89 -15.19
C GLN A 19 -7.47 -10.46 -15.06
N GLU A 20 -7.69 -11.72 -15.46
CA GLU A 20 -8.96 -12.42 -15.30
C GLU A 20 -9.39 -12.50 -13.82
N LEU A 21 -8.43 -12.70 -12.90
CA LEU A 21 -8.70 -12.65 -11.47
C LEU A 21 -9.19 -11.26 -11.03
N MET A 22 -8.52 -10.19 -11.48
CA MET A 22 -8.91 -8.82 -11.13
C MET A 22 -10.30 -8.48 -11.68
N ASP A 23 -10.60 -8.86 -12.92
CA ASP A 23 -11.90 -8.65 -13.55
C ASP A 23 -13.01 -9.39 -12.78
N GLY A 24 -12.78 -10.67 -12.46
CA GLY A 24 -13.74 -11.45 -11.69
C GLY A 24 -13.97 -10.91 -10.26
N LEU A 25 -12.94 -10.40 -9.59
CA LEU A 25 -13.07 -9.79 -8.26
C LEU A 25 -13.91 -8.51 -8.30
N ARG A 26 -13.79 -7.71 -9.37
CA ARG A 26 -14.59 -6.48 -9.56
C ARG A 26 -16.08 -6.75 -9.71
N GLU A 27 -16.45 -7.90 -10.26
CA GLU A 27 -17.86 -8.26 -10.43
C GLU A 27 -18.55 -8.66 -9.12
N ILE A 28 -17.79 -9.12 -8.12
CA ILE A 28 -18.35 -9.71 -6.89
C ILE A 28 -18.18 -8.85 -5.63
N ALA A 29 -17.35 -7.81 -5.68
CA ALA A 29 -17.08 -6.93 -4.55
C ALA A 29 -17.16 -5.45 -4.94
N PRO A 30 -17.72 -4.57 -4.09
CA PRO A 30 -17.78 -3.14 -4.37
C PRO A 30 -16.40 -2.48 -4.36
N PHE A 31 -15.46 -3.04 -3.58
CA PHE A 31 -14.09 -2.58 -3.46
C PHE A 31 -13.15 -3.78 -3.39
N VAL A 32 -12.03 -3.69 -4.11
CA VAL A 32 -10.96 -4.69 -4.10
C VAL A 32 -9.68 -4.00 -3.66
N VAL A 33 -9.14 -4.42 -2.51
CA VAL A 33 -7.86 -3.93 -2.01
C VAL A 33 -6.81 -5.01 -2.22
N VAL A 34 -5.76 -4.69 -2.99
CA VAL A 34 -4.67 -5.62 -3.29
C VAL A 34 -3.41 -5.17 -2.55
N ASP A 35 -2.96 -5.97 -1.59
CA ASP A 35 -1.65 -5.77 -0.96
C ASP A 35 -0.56 -6.25 -1.93
N CYS A 36 0.29 -5.31 -2.34
CA CYS A 36 1.30 -5.53 -3.37
C CYS A 36 2.68 -5.73 -2.76
N GLY A 37 3.44 -6.68 -3.31
CA GLY A 37 4.85 -6.81 -3.02
C GLY A 37 5.65 -5.60 -3.48
N SER A 38 6.68 -5.24 -2.71
CA SER A 38 7.55 -4.12 -3.06
C SER A 38 8.31 -4.36 -4.37
N TYR A 39 8.70 -5.62 -4.65
CA TYR A 39 9.49 -5.98 -5.83
C TYR A 39 8.63 -6.40 -7.02
N ILE A 40 7.98 -5.39 -7.61
CA ILE A 40 6.98 -5.54 -8.69
C ILE A 40 7.53 -6.30 -9.91
N ALA A 41 8.82 -6.20 -10.20
CA ALA A 41 9.43 -6.87 -11.35
C ALA A 41 9.33 -8.41 -11.31
N ASN A 42 9.21 -9.00 -10.12
CA ASN A 42 9.12 -10.45 -9.93
C ASN A 42 7.74 -10.92 -9.45
N ASP A 43 6.79 -9.99 -9.27
CA ASP A 43 5.45 -10.29 -8.81
C ASP A 43 4.44 -9.81 -9.85
N ILE A 44 4.04 -10.76 -10.71
CA ILE A 44 3.11 -10.51 -11.82
C ILE A 44 1.77 -10.00 -11.30
N LEU A 45 1.27 -10.53 -10.18
CA LEU A 45 0.00 -10.09 -9.61
C LEU A 45 0.09 -8.64 -9.13
N SER A 46 1.17 -8.29 -8.41
CA SER A 46 1.39 -6.89 -8.01
C SER A 46 1.52 -5.96 -9.22
N ALA A 47 2.24 -6.38 -10.26
CA ALA A 47 2.38 -5.59 -11.48
C ALA A 47 1.03 -5.34 -12.18
N VAL A 48 0.23 -6.40 -12.35
CA VAL A 48 -1.10 -6.31 -12.96
C VAL A 48 -2.04 -5.49 -12.09
N ALA A 49 -2.08 -5.73 -10.78
CA ALA A 49 -2.93 -4.97 -9.87
C ALA A 49 -2.66 -3.47 -9.93
N LEU A 50 -1.39 -3.07 -9.98
CA LEU A 50 -1.00 -1.67 -10.13
C LEU A 50 -1.38 -1.07 -11.50
N MET A 51 -1.27 -1.84 -12.59
CA MET A 51 -1.70 -1.40 -13.92
C MET A 51 -3.22 -1.24 -13.98
N GLU A 52 -3.97 -2.16 -13.38
CA GLU A 52 -5.44 -2.20 -13.46
C GLU A 52 -6.12 -1.30 -12.42
N ALA A 53 -5.53 -1.07 -11.24
CA ALA A 53 -6.18 -0.36 -10.14
C ALA A 53 -6.67 1.05 -10.52
N ASP A 54 -7.80 1.48 -9.95
CA ASP A 54 -8.31 2.84 -10.09
C ASP A 54 -7.52 3.85 -9.25
N SER A 55 -6.88 3.37 -8.18
CA SER A 55 -6.11 4.18 -7.23
C SER A 55 -5.02 3.33 -6.60
N VAL A 56 -3.83 3.91 -6.44
CA VAL A 56 -2.65 3.22 -5.90
C VAL A 56 -2.08 4.04 -4.74
N LEU A 57 -2.04 3.44 -3.55
CA LEU A 57 -1.38 4.03 -2.38
C LEU A 57 0.08 3.54 -2.31
N ARG A 58 1.03 4.45 -2.54
CA ARG A 58 2.47 4.15 -2.44
C ARG A 58 3.00 4.54 -1.08
N LEU A 59 3.01 3.57 -0.18
CA LEU A 59 3.49 3.73 1.18
C LEU A 59 5.03 3.79 1.20
N ALA A 60 5.58 4.82 1.84
CA ALA A 60 6.99 4.89 2.16
C ALA A 60 7.18 5.36 3.60
N ASN A 61 7.98 4.62 4.36
CA ASN A 61 8.36 5.07 5.69
C ASN A 61 9.28 6.29 5.60
N ALA A 62 9.27 7.11 6.64
CA ALA A 62 10.17 8.25 6.80
C ALA A 62 11.61 7.83 7.19
N ASP A 63 12.18 6.87 6.45
CA ASP A 63 13.56 6.41 6.61
C ASP A 63 14.30 6.36 5.27
N LEU A 64 15.63 6.46 5.33
CA LEU A 64 16.47 6.56 4.13
C LEU A 64 16.36 5.32 3.23
N LYS A 65 16.15 4.13 3.78
CA LYS A 65 16.07 2.88 3.01
C LYS A 65 14.77 2.88 2.20
N SER A 66 13.65 3.18 2.83
CA SER A 66 12.33 3.25 2.20
C SER A 66 12.28 4.35 1.12
N VAL A 67 12.84 5.53 1.42
CA VAL A 67 12.94 6.65 0.45
C VAL A 67 13.80 6.28 -0.76
N SER A 68 14.98 5.69 -0.52
CA SER A 68 15.91 5.31 -1.59
C SER A 68 15.31 4.23 -2.47
N TYR A 69 14.61 3.27 -1.87
CA TYR A 69 13.90 2.23 -2.61
C TYR A 69 12.77 2.80 -3.46
N LEU A 70 11.91 3.65 -2.90
CA LEU A 70 10.83 4.28 -3.66
C LEU A 70 11.38 5.06 -4.86
N SER A 71 12.47 5.80 -4.64
CA SER A 71 13.13 6.60 -5.67
C SER A 71 13.74 5.74 -6.79
N SER A 72 14.31 4.57 -6.48
CA SER A 72 14.86 3.66 -7.47
C SER A 72 13.79 2.92 -8.29
N GLN A 73 12.57 2.80 -7.76
CA GLN A 73 11.42 2.23 -8.49
C GLN A 73 10.75 3.26 -9.41
N LEU A 74 10.90 4.57 -9.17
CA LEU A 74 10.26 5.60 -10.00
C LEU A 74 10.56 5.49 -11.50
N PRO A 75 11.78 5.19 -11.96
CA PRO A 75 12.05 5.02 -13.39
C PRO A 75 11.29 3.86 -14.04
N LEU A 76 11.04 2.76 -13.32
CA LEU A 76 10.28 1.62 -13.82
C LEU A 76 8.79 1.94 -13.99
N LEU A 77 8.31 2.90 -13.20
CA LEU A 77 6.91 3.35 -13.15
C LEU A 77 6.67 4.64 -13.95
N ARG A 78 7.67 5.13 -14.70
CA ARG A 78 7.52 6.27 -15.62
C ARG A 78 7.09 5.86 -17.02
N ASP A 79 7.04 4.56 -17.29
CA ASP A 79 6.48 4.06 -18.53
C ASP A 79 4.97 4.32 -18.54
N SER A 80 4.42 4.71 -19.69
CA SER A 80 3.03 5.17 -19.89
C SER A 80 1.94 4.20 -19.40
N LYS A 81 2.31 2.94 -19.12
CA LYS A 81 1.44 1.89 -18.57
C LYS A 81 1.12 2.09 -17.08
N TRP A 82 1.92 2.88 -16.37
CA TRP A 82 1.80 3.10 -14.94
C TRP A 82 1.26 4.50 -14.71
N ASP A 83 -0.02 4.68 -15.03
CA ASP A 83 -0.74 5.95 -14.84
C ASP A 83 -0.33 6.60 -13.51
N ALA A 84 0.33 7.76 -13.61
CA ALA A 84 0.90 8.46 -12.47
C ALA A 84 -0.18 9.24 -11.71
N ASP A 85 -1.28 9.59 -12.38
CA ASP A 85 -2.33 10.45 -11.82
C ASP A 85 -3.15 9.69 -10.77
N LYS A 86 -3.24 8.36 -10.89
CA LYS A 86 -3.86 7.49 -9.88
C LYS A 86 -2.96 7.10 -8.70
N GLN A 87 -1.71 7.56 -8.66
CA GLN A 87 -0.73 7.16 -7.64
C GLN A 87 -0.58 8.19 -6.52
N TYR A 88 -1.12 7.88 -5.34
CA TYR A 88 -0.95 8.68 -4.14
C TYR A 88 0.31 8.28 -3.39
N LYS A 89 1.28 9.18 -3.28
CA LYS A 89 2.44 8.98 -2.40
C LYS A 89 2.05 9.21 -0.95
N VAL A 90 2.31 8.25 -0.08
CA VAL A 90 1.92 8.27 1.33
C VAL A 90 3.15 8.13 2.21
N ALA A 91 3.37 9.10 3.10
CA ALA A 91 4.33 8.93 4.19
C ALA A 91 3.69 8.04 5.27
N SER A 92 4.27 6.86 5.50
CA SER A 92 3.73 5.85 6.41
C SER A 92 4.56 5.73 7.69
N ASN A 93 3.89 5.27 8.76
CA ASN A 93 4.46 5.01 10.08
C ASN A 93 5.33 6.15 10.62
N VAL A 94 4.87 7.39 10.43
CA VAL A 94 5.64 8.58 10.82
C VAL A 94 5.64 8.75 12.33
N LYS A 95 6.81 8.64 12.95
CA LYS A 95 6.98 8.85 14.39
C LYS A 95 6.90 10.34 14.74
N PRO A 96 6.37 10.72 15.91
CA PRO A 96 6.25 12.12 16.31
C PRO A 96 7.57 12.90 16.30
N GLN A 97 8.69 12.22 16.52
CA GLN A 97 10.03 12.82 16.53
C GLN A 97 10.57 13.12 15.12
N GLN A 98 9.97 12.56 14.06
CA GLN A 98 10.36 12.83 12.68
C GLN A 98 9.74 14.17 12.25
N ALA A 99 10.60 15.17 12.01
CA ALA A 99 10.13 16.47 11.60
C ALA A 99 9.45 16.40 10.23
N ARG A 100 8.30 17.05 10.07
CA ARG A 100 7.55 17.10 8.80
C ARG A 100 8.41 17.64 7.65
N GLU A 101 9.34 18.55 7.95
CA GLU A 101 10.34 19.05 7.00
C GLU A 101 11.30 17.97 6.50
N GLN A 102 11.77 17.07 7.37
CA GLN A 102 12.65 15.97 6.98
C GLN A 102 11.92 14.97 6.06
N ILE A 103 10.64 14.74 6.32
CA ILE A 103 9.79 13.88 5.49
C ILE A 103 9.55 14.54 4.12
N GLY A 104 9.25 15.83 4.10
CA GLY A 104 9.07 16.60 2.86
C GLY A 104 10.33 16.69 2.01
N GLN A 105 11.51 16.84 2.63
CA GLN A 105 12.79 16.82 1.92
C GLN A 105 13.12 15.44 1.34
N ALA A 106 12.79 14.36 2.06
CA ALA A 106 13.12 13.00 1.64
C ALA A 106 12.12 12.41 0.62
N LEU A 107 10.82 12.57 0.84
CA LEU A 107 9.76 12.00 0.00
C LEU A 107 9.19 12.99 -1.01
N GLY A 108 9.52 14.27 -0.92
CA GLY A 108 8.87 15.34 -1.69
C GLY A 108 7.44 15.57 -1.25
N SER A 109 6.58 15.98 -2.19
CA SER A 109 5.14 16.08 -1.94
C SER A 109 4.54 14.68 -1.71
N VAL A 110 3.77 14.55 -0.63
CA VAL A 110 2.97 13.39 -0.26
C VAL A 110 1.50 13.78 -0.20
N ALA A 111 0.61 12.91 -0.65
CA ALA A 111 -0.83 13.10 -0.59
C ALA A 111 -1.36 12.91 0.84
N PHE A 112 -0.81 11.92 1.56
CA PHE A 112 -1.25 11.56 2.90
C PHE A 112 -0.06 11.34 3.85
N THR A 113 -0.30 11.51 5.14
CA THR A 113 0.70 11.22 6.19
C THR A 113 0.06 10.40 7.30
N ILE A 114 0.35 9.10 7.28
CA ILE A 114 -0.08 8.16 8.30
C ILE A 114 0.93 8.20 9.44
N ILE A 115 0.50 8.73 10.58
CA ILE A 115 1.35 8.77 11.77
C ILE A 115 1.40 7.40 12.45
N HIS A 116 2.48 7.18 13.18
CA HIS A 116 2.62 6.04 14.07
C HIS A 116 1.54 6.05 15.17
N SER A 117 0.97 4.88 15.45
CA SER A 117 0.02 4.64 16.56
C SER A 117 0.52 3.46 17.38
N GLN A 118 0.66 3.67 18.69
CA GLN A 118 1.11 2.63 19.61
C GLN A 118 0.02 1.57 19.79
N GLU A 119 -1.25 1.99 19.93
CA GLU A 119 -2.40 1.07 19.98
C GLU A 119 -2.41 0.08 18.80
N LEU A 120 -2.16 0.55 17.58
CA LEU A 120 -2.10 -0.30 16.39
C LEU A 120 -0.91 -1.26 16.42
N GLU A 121 0.27 -0.80 16.84
CA GLU A 121 1.45 -1.67 16.97
C GLU A 121 1.21 -2.77 18.01
N GLU A 122 0.61 -2.44 19.15
CA GLU A 122 0.25 -3.40 20.19
C GLU A 122 -0.78 -4.43 19.69
N GLN A 123 -1.81 -3.98 18.95
CA GLN A 123 -2.77 -4.88 18.32
C GLN A 123 -2.11 -5.81 17.29
N TYR A 124 -1.19 -5.30 16.47
CA TYR A 124 -0.40 -6.10 15.53
C TYR A 124 0.39 -7.19 16.25
N LEU A 125 1.13 -6.82 17.32
CA LEU A 125 1.91 -7.75 18.12
C LEU A 125 1.05 -8.79 18.83
N ALA A 126 -0.17 -8.43 19.21
CA ALA A 126 -1.15 -9.33 19.82
C ALA A 126 -1.92 -10.18 18.79
N GLY A 127 -1.74 -9.96 17.49
CA GLY A 127 -2.48 -10.66 16.43
C GLY A 127 -3.96 -10.28 16.36
N ASN A 128 -4.33 -9.06 16.78
CA ASN A 128 -5.72 -8.60 16.93
C ASN A 128 -6.01 -7.35 16.09
N LEU A 129 -5.59 -7.35 14.82
CA LEU A 129 -5.68 -6.20 13.90
C LEU A 129 -7.10 -5.77 13.53
N LEU A 130 -8.11 -6.60 13.81
CA LEU A 130 -9.52 -6.29 13.53
C LEU A 130 -10.23 -5.64 14.73
N ALA A 131 -9.55 -5.43 15.85
CA ALA A 131 -10.13 -4.75 16.99
C ALA A 131 -10.24 -3.24 16.78
N ASP A 132 -11.24 -2.63 17.40
CA ASP A 132 -11.45 -1.19 17.32
C ASP A 132 -10.24 -0.42 17.89
N LEU A 133 -9.80 0.59 17.15
CA LEU A 133 -8.87 1.59 17.64
C LEU A 133 -9.66 2.67 18.39
N SER A 134 -9.57 2.70 19.71
CA SER A 134 -10.40 3.54 20.57
C SER A 134 -9.60 4.54 21.40
N LEU A 135 -8.30 4.31 21.56
CA LEU A 135 -7.43 5.14 22.36
C LEU A 135 -7.19 6.52 21.72
N LYS A 136 -6.71 7.44 22.54
CA LYS A 136 -6.49 8.84 22.14
C LYS A 136 -5.32 8.96 21.15
N ASP A 137 -4.32 8.09 21.25
CA ASP A 137 -3.14 8.08 20.39
C ASP A 137 -3.47 7.70 18.94
N SER A 138 -4.39 6.75 18.74
CA SER A 138 -4.83 6.29 17.41
C SER A 138 -5.78 7.27 16.72
N ARG A 139 -6.24 8.34 17.39
CA ARG A 139 -7.20 9.30 16.82
C ARG A 139 -6.71 9.93 15.51
N LEU A 140 -5.44 10.33 15.47
CA LEU A 140 -4.87 10.95 14.27
C LEU A 140 -4.65 9.93 13.16
N PHE A 141 -4.25 8.70 13.49
CA PHE A 141 -4.20 7.59 12.55
C PHE A 141 -5.57 7.35 11.92
N ARG A 142 -6.61 7.12 12.75
CA ARG A 142 -8.00 6.90 12.28
C ARG A 142 -8.50 8.02 11.38
N ARG A 143 -8.27 9.28 11.76
CA ARG A 143 -8.67 10.44 10.96
C ARG A 143 -7.98 10.45 9.59
N GLU A 144 -6.72 10.04 9.50
CA GLU A 144 -6.04 9.99 8.21
C GLU A 144 -6.54 8.81 7.35
N ILE A 145 -6.80 7.64 7.96
CA ILE A 145 -7.42 6.50 7.26
C ILE A 145 -8.80 6.87 6.72
N GLU A 146 -9.63 7.60 7.47
CA GLU A 146 -10.92 8.12 7.00
C GLU A 146 -10.78 9.04 5.78
N LYS A 147 -9.73 9.87 5.71
CA LYS A 147 -9.48 10.71 4.53
C LYS A 147 -9.06 9.89 3.33
N ILE A 148 -8.18 8.91 3.54
CA ILE A 148 -7.74 8.00 2.48
C ILE A 148 -8.94 7.24 1.92
N ALA A 149 -9.81 6.72 2.80
CA ALA A 149 -11.02 6.02 2.38
C ALA A 149 -11.95 6.93 1.56
N LYS A 150 -12.15 8.18 1.99
CA LYS A 150 -12.93 9.18 1.23
C LYS A 150 -12.36 9.46 -0.15
N GLU A 151 -11.04 9.62 -0.25
CA GLU A 151 -10.38 9.89 -1.53
C GLU A 151 -10.45 8.68 -2.47
N VAL A 152 -10.11 7.50 -1.97
CA VAL A 152 -9.95 6.29 -2.80
C VAL A 152 -11.29 5.65 -3.15
N PHE A 153 -12.26 5.67 -2.24
CA PHE A 153 -13.54 4.99 -2.41
C PHE A 153 -14.71 5.95 -2.66
N GLY A 154 -14.53 7.26 -2.48
CA GLY A 154 -15.59 8.26 -2.70
C GLY A 154 -16.74 8.20 -1.67
N CYS A 155 -16.54 7.56 -0.51
CA CYS A 155 -17.55 7.34 0.53
C CYS A 155 -17.30 8.14 1.82
#